data_AF-T2IWG1-F1
#
_entry.id   AF-T2IWG1-F1
#
_cell.length_a   1.000
_cell.length_b   1.000
_cell.length_c   1.000
_cell.angle_alpha   90.00
_cell.angle_beta   90.00
_cell.angle_gamma   90.00
#
_symmetry.space_group_name_H-M   'P 1'
#
loop_
_entity.id
_entity.type
_entity.pdbx_description
1 polymer ?
#
loop_
_entity_poly.entity_id
_entity_poly.type
_entity_poly.pdbx_seq_one_letter_code
_entity_poly.pdbx_strand_id
1 'polypeptide(L)'
;MRNSNGSISEAIGASVTVSLPDGRKLVAQVDGGNGHSGVRSSRLHFGLGKVSTDAALPVEVQWRDTEGQPHQTSLLLAPGSHIVPLENMTKMASVS
;
A
#
# COMPACT_ATOMS: atom_id res chain seq x y z
N MET A 1 -7.65 -7.43 -2.69
CA MET A 1 -8.97 -7.40 -2.02
C MET A 1 -9.77 -8.58 -2.53
N ARG A 2 -10.11 -9.55 -1.68
CA ARG A 2 -11.00 -10.64 -2.14
C ARG A 2 -12.42 -10.13 -2.19
N ASN A 3 -13.03 -10.13 -3.38
CA ASN A 3 -14.45 -9.85 -3.53
C ASN A 3 -15.29 -11.04 -3.02
N SER A 4 -16.61 -10.83 -2.90
CA SER A 4 -17.58 -11.84 -2.44
C SER A 4 -17.66 -13.10 -3.33
N ASN A 5 -17.01 -13.12 -4.50
CA ASN A 5 -16.89 -14.30 -5.35
C ASN A 5 -15.53 -15.03 -5.26
N GLY A 6 -14.63 -14.59 -4.37
CA GLY A 6 -13.33 -15.21 -4.12
C GLY A 6 -12.18 -14.70 -5.01
N SER A 7 -12.42 -13.74 -5.91
CA SER A 7 -11.39 -13.14 -6.77
C SER A 7 -10.56 -12.08 -6.04
N ILE A 8 -9.25 -12.10 -6.24
CA ILE A 8 -8.31 -11.07 -5.77
C ILE A 8 -8.37 -9.86 -6.69
N SER A 9 -9.02 -8.79 -6.24
CA SER A 9 -9.06 -7.49 -6.90
C SER A 9 -7.91 -6.60 -6.43
N GLU A 10 -7.38 -5.78 -7.34
CA GLU A 10 -6.44 -4.73 -7.00
C GLU A 10 -7.06 -3.72 -6.03
N ALA A 11 -6.24 -3.18 -5.14
CA ALA A 11 -6.64 -2.22 -4.13
C ALA A 11 -6.79 -0.81 -4.73
N ILE A 12 -7.64 -0.65 -5.75
CA ILE A 12 -7.82 0.63 -6.44
C ILE A 12 -8.23 1.71 -5.43
N GLY A 13 -7.51 2.83 -5.46
CA GLY A 13 -7.69 3.92 -4.50
C GLY A 13 -6.98 3.72 -3.16
N ALA A 14 -6.21 2.64 -2.97
CA ALA A 14 -5.33 2.51 -1.82
C ALA A 14 -4.14 3.45 -1.94
N SER A 15 -3.82 4.14 -0.85
CA SER A 15 -2.73 5.12 -0.76
C SER A 15 -1.63 4.61 0.15
N VAL A 16 -0.38 4.85 -0.25
CA VAL A 16 0.81 4.50 0.51
C VAL A 16 1.64 5.76 0.75
N THR A 17 1.98 6.01 2.01
CA THR A 17 2.85 7.09 2.46
C THR A 17 4.14 6.51 3.02
N VAL A 18 5.29 6.87 2.44
CA VAL A 18 6.63 6.49 2.93
C VAL A 18 7.28 7.70 3.58
N SER A 19 7.71 7.57 4.84
CA SER A 19 8.48 8.61 5.54
C SER A 19 9.98 8.33 5.40
N LEU A 20 10.74 9.30 4.87
CA LEU A 20 12.18 9.18 4.68
C LEU A 20 12.95 9.78 5.88
N PRO A 21 14.19 9.32 6.15
CA PRO A 21 15.01 9.82 7.26
C PRO A 21 15.36 11.31 7.16
N ASP A 22 15.32 11.88 5.95
CA ASP A 22 15.54 13.31 5.69
C ASP A 22 14.29 14.17 5.95
N GLY A 23 13.22 13.57 6.49
CA GLY A 23 11.96 14.23 6.82
C GLY A 23 10.98 14.34 5.65
N ARG A 24 11.37 13.95 4.43
CA ARG A 24 10.45 13.93 3.28
C ARG A 24 9.40 12.84 3.45
N LYS A 25 8.21 13.10 2.91
CA LYS A 25 7.13 12.10 2.77
C LYS A 25 6.82 11.90 1.29
N LEU A 26 6.80 10.65 0.86
CA LEU A 26 6.42 10.27 -0.49
C LEU A 26 5.04 9.61 -0.43
N VAL A 27 4.11 10.05 -1.27
CA VAL A 27 2.74 9.51 -1.31
C VAL A 27 2.44 9.04 -2.73
N ALA A 28 1.88 7.85 -2.87
CA ALA A 28 1.37 7.35 -4.13
C ALA A 28 0.10 6.54 -3.91
N GLN A 29 -0.79 6.52 -4.90
CA GLN A 29 -2.06 5.82 -4.85
C GLN A 29 -2.11 4.78 -5.98
N VAL A 30 -2.72 3.62 -5.70
CA VAL A 30 -3.00 2.62 -6.72
C VAL A 30 -4.12 3.15 -7.62
N ASP A 31 -3.75 3.60 -8.81
CA ASP A 31 -4.70 4.12 -9.78
C ASP A 31 -5.42 2.99 -10.53
N GLY A 32 -6.74 3.12 -10.62
CA GLY A 32 -7.62 2.14 -11.25
C GLY A 32 -7.61 2.15 -12.77
N GLY A 33 -6.92 3.08 -13.42
CA GLY A 33 -6.88 3.27 -14.87
C GLY A 33 -8.27 3.46 -15.51
N ASN A 34 -8.65 4.69 -15.84
CA ASN A 34 -9.87 5.00 -16.57
C ASN A 34 -9.54 5.17 -18.08
N GLY A 35 -10.15 4.35 -18.95
CA GLY A 35 -10.22 4.61 -20.41
C GLY A 35 -9.14 4.02 -21.34
N HIS A 36 -9.61 3.15 -22.26
CA HIS A 36 -9.07 2.77 -23.58
C HIS A 36 -7.70 2.06 -23.76
N SER A 37 -6.81 1.92 -22.78
CA SER A 37 -5.61 1.04 -22.97
C SER A 37 -5.15 0.22 -21.76
N GLY A 38 -6.00 0.13 -20.73
CA GLY A 38 -6.13 -1.08 -19.91
C GLY A 38 -4.88 -1.64 -19.21
N VAL A 39 -3.91 -0.82 -18.78
CA VAL A 39 -2.88 -1.31 -17.85
C VAL A 39 -3.32 -1.02 -16.42
N ARG A 40 -3.80 -2.07 -15.79
CA ARG A 40 -4.04 -2.20 -14.36
C ARG A 40 -2.69 -2.40 -13.66
N SER A 41 -2.21 -1.41 -12.91
CA SER A 41 -0.93 -1.50 -12.20
C SER A 41 -1.12 -1.25 -10.71
N SER A 42 -1.25 -2.34 -9.96
CA SER A 42 -1.20 -2.36 -8.49
C SER A 42 0.20 -2.11 -7.89
N ARG A 43 1.20 -1.80 -8.72
CA ARG A 43 2.58 -1.58 -8.28
C ARG A 43 2.90 -0.09 -8.13
N LEU A 44 3.30 0.30 -6.93
CA LEU A 44 3.78 1.64 -6.61
C LEU A 44 5.31 1.68 -6.60
N HIS A 45 5.87 2.73 -7.20
CA HIS A 45 7.30 2.98 -7.23
C HIS A 45 7.62 4.27 -6.50
N PHE A 46 8.54 4.19 -5.53
CA PHE A 46 8.99 5.34 -4.74
C PHE A 46 10.47 5.63 -5.02
N GLY A 47 10.78 6.85 -5.43
CA GLY A 47 12.16 7.32 -5.60
C GLY A 47 12.79 7.64 -4.25
N LEU A 48 13.33 6.64 -3.56
CA LEU A 48 13.88 6.80 -2.20
C LEU A 48 15.15 7.67 -2.15
N GLY A 49 15.91 7.76 -3.25
CA GLY A 49 17.18 8.47 -3.28
C GLY A 49 18.27 7.73 -2.49
N LYS A 50 19.15 8.47 -1.80
CA LYS A 50 20.25 7.90 -1.00
C LYS A 50 19.74 7.48 0.38
N VAL A 51 19.03 6.36 0.43
CA VAL A 51 18.62 5.71 1.68
C VAL A 51 19.41 4.41 1.83
N SER A 52 19.89 4.11 3.03
CA SER A 52 20.59 2.85 3.32
C SER A 52 19.66 1.66 3.08
N THR A 53 20.16 0.58 2.48
CA THR A 53 19.41 -0.65 2.22
C THR A 53 18.85 -1.31 3.48
N ASP A 54 19.46 -1.04 4.64
CA ASP A 54 19.06 -1.58 5.93
C ASP A 54 18.17 -0.62 6.75
N ALA A 55 17.81 0.54 6.18
CA ALA A 55 16.99 1.52 6.88
C ALA A 55 15.56 1.01 7.07
N ALA A 56 15.04 1.08 8.29
CA ALA A 56 13.62 0.81 8.56
C ALA A 56 12.77 2.04 8.24
N LEU A 57 12.11 2.04 7.07
CA LEU A 57 11.26 3.14 6.64
C LEU A 57 9.82 2.96 7.16
N PRO A 58 9.26 3.96 7.87
CA PRO A 58 7.84 3.95 8.22
C PRO A 58 6.99 4.09 6.95
N VAL A 59 6.09 3.14 6.77
CA VAL A 59 5.14 3.07 5.65
C VAL A 59 3.72 2.99 6.19
N GLU A 60 2.90 3.97 5.85
CA GLU A 60 1.47 3.95 6.13
C GLU A 60 0.72 3.53 4.88
N VAL A 61 -0.21 2.58 5.02
CA VAL A 61 -1.08 2.12 3.93
C VAL A 61 -2.52 2.34 4.33
N GLN A 62 -3.28 2.99 3.47
CA GLN A 62 -4.71 3.26 3.63
C GLN A 62 -5.48 2.69 2.46
N TRP A 63 -6.58 1.98 2.70
CA TRP A 63 -7.41 1.39 1.64
C TRP A 63 -8.88 1.33 2.07
N ARG A 64 -9.78 1.02 1.14
CA ARG A 64 -11.17 0.65 1.46
C ARG A 64 -11.39 -0.81 1.18
N ASP A 65 -12.06 -1.54 2.06
CA ASP A 65 -12.43 -2.93 1.76
C ASP A 65 -13.57 -3.00 0.72
N THR A 66 -14.05 -4.22 0.45
CA THR A 66 -15.10 -4.47 -0.53
C THR A 66 -16.48 -3.95 -0.12
N GLU A 67 -16.66 -3.65 1.17
CA GLU A 67 -17.86 -2.99 1.70
C GLU A 67 -17.69 -1.46 1.70
N GLY A 68 -16.54 -0.97 1.24
CA GLY A 68 -16.20 0.45 1.21
C GLY A 68 -15.68 0.99 2.55
N GLN A 69 -15.49 0.14 3.56
CA GLN A 69 -15.03 0.59 4.88
C GLN A 69 -13.55 0.99 4.79
N PRO A 70 -13.16 2.16 5.33
CA PRO A 70 -11.77 2.58 5.35
C PRO A 70 -10.94 1.75 6.35
N HIS A 71 -9.73 1.39 5.94
CA HIS A 71 -8.73 0.70 6.75
C HIS A 71 -7.40 1.44 6.66
N GLN A 72 -6.61 1.35 7.73
CA GLN A 72 -5.26 1.89 7.80
C GLN A 72 -4.33 0.90 8.52
N THR A 73 -3.07 0.84 8.09
CA THR A 73 -2.02 0.11 8.79
C THR A 73 -0.66 0.80 8.65
N SER A 74 0.24 0.50 9.57
CA SER A 74 1.60 1.02 9.60
C SER A 74 2.60 -0.13 9.60
N LEU A 75 3.61 -0.02 8.74
CA LEU A 75 4.67 -1.01 8.53
C LEU A 75 6.04 -0.35 8.68
N LEU A 76 7.05 -1.15 9.01
CA LEU A 76 8.45 -0.79 8.89
C LEU A 76 9.08 -1.66 7.81
N LEU A 77 9.50 -1.04 6.71
CA LEU A 77 10.03 -1.75 5.54
C LEU A 77 11.42 -1.25 5.18
N ALA A 78 12.32 -2.18 4.87
CA ALA A 78 13.60 -1.84 4.24
C ALA A 78 13.39 -1.41 2.77
N PRO A 79 14.27 -0.59 2.16
CA PRO A 79 14.26 -0.39 0.72
C PRO A 79 14.24 -1.71 -0.06
N GLY A 80 13.34 -1.85 -1.02
CA GLY A 80 13.21 -3.08 -1.81
C GLY A 80 11.83 -3.26 -2.43
N SER A 81 11.60 -4.45 -2.98
CA SER A 81 10.27 -4.85 -3.47
C SER A 81 9.52 -5.59 -2.38
N HIS A 82 8.35 -5.06 -2.01
CA HIS A 82 7.47 -5.66 -1.01
C HIS A 82 6.10 -5.94 -1.60
N ILE A 83 5.51 -7.05 -1.20
CA ILE A 83 4.10 -7.36 -1.45
C ILE A 83 3.39 -7.18 -0.11
N VAL A 84 2.41 -6.27 -0.07
CA VAL A 84 1.63 -6.00 1.14
C VAL A 84 0.23 -6.58 0.96
N PRO A 85 -0.05 -7.78 1.50
CA PRO A 85 -1.39 -8.36 1.43
C PRO A 85 -2.33 -7.60 2.37
N LEU A 86 -3.41 -7.03 1.84
CA LEU A 86 -4.38 -6.24 2.62
C LEU A 86 -5.49 -7.09 3.24
N GLU A 87 -5.65 -8.35 2.81
CA GLU A 87 -6.60 -9.27 3.41
C GLU A 87 -6.06 -9.77 4.76
N ASN A 88 -6.83 -9.57 5.83
CA ASN A 88 -6.53 -9.97 7.21
C ASN A 88 -5.60 -9.06 8.04
N MET A 89 -5.12 -7.91 7.55
CA MET A 89 -4.37 -6.96 8.39
C MET A 89 -5.23 -6.30 9.49
N THR A 90 -6.55 -6.27 9.33
CA THR A 90 -7.51 -5.86 10.38
C THR A 90 -7.45 -6.76 11.63
N LYS A 91 -7.03 -8.03 11.49
CA LYS A 91 -7.00 -8.98 12.61
C LYS A 91 -5.72 -8.89 13.45
N MET A 92 -4.66 -8.28 12.94
CA MET A 92 -3.37 -8.18 13.64
C MET A 92 -3.23 -6.90 14.47
N ALA A 93 -4.07 -5.88 14.23
CA ALA A 93 -4.06 -4.62 14.97
C ALA A 93 -4.91 -4.61 16.25
N SER A 94 -5.63 -5.70 16.56
CA SER A 94 -6.52 -5.80 17.74
C SER A 94 -6.02 -6.73 18.84
N VAL A 95 -4.71 -6.89 19.02
CA VAL A 95 -4.17 -7.46 20.25
C VAL A 95 -3.76 -6.34 21.20
N SER A 96 -4.72 -5.93 22.04
CA SER A 96 -4.49 -5.24 23.32
C SER A 96 -4.98 -6.14 24.44
#